data_AF-A0A3N2PZX6-F1
#
_entry.id   AF-A0A3N2PZX6-F1
#
_cell.length_a   1.000
_cell.length_b   1.000
_cell.length_c   1.000
_cell.angle_alpha   90.00
_cell.angle_beta   90.00
_cell.angle_gamma   90.00
#
_symmetry.space_group_name_H-M   'P 1'
#
loop_
_entity.id
_entity.type
_entity.pdbx_description
1 polymer ?
#
loop_
_entity_poly.entity_id
_entity_poly.type
_entity_poly.pdbx_seq_one_letter_code
_entity_poly.pdbx_strand_id
1 'polypeptide(L)'
;MSHMSAKEFLAKAKSGEIPVDSHDRVLRIAFIYMDEGLWGTWDVERRMVRDNGVFSVVEQLHERGWSFGQGDLKFNRTLDIFYLAQIAAGTYRSIDQLHLEDSFPKPDDFDIFYARHRELLNQDAWKRYYSPTFLMSALSARFYRLPDLRDLPDSSDPLTAPREKGIGHFTKLPRWAYNVMRTHRRQATLPAETIKQIALSTLQETISRQREDYPDQVQPYSETQALFWLQYMNIDDPEAEIRRETWFPNQFGYVTAQGWYDMWAWEKHYSRKRWEESMGAVPFLERDLDGTRKSEIYWCGLPDGGTGAMAWHRGWDAELGSEEEIAFLAAVAAKETEGIDVSMSHLDYAMRSHMLLAVLRAAFETGTERGKYIDDVKRRIVEAGRIDEESKAEQWIRQALMVMEPYVHKRHDGWPAAVEDRGELLRQIVIENGQLFARWKVWPSCKEFKFELKSRVE
;
A
#
# COMPACT_ATOMS: atom_id res chain seq x y z
N MET A 1 -35.00 -7.33 -29.91
CA MET A 1 -34.28 -8.31 -29.06
C MET A 1 -34.51 -7.89 -27.63
N SER A 2 -35.02 -8.78 -26.77
CA SER A 2 -35.28 -8.46 -25.36
C SER A 2 -33.96 -8.15 -24.66
N HIS A 3 -33.87 -6.99 -24.01
CA HIS A 3 -32.71 -6.59 -23.22
C HIS A 3 -32.64 -7.47 -21.97
N MET A 4 -31.57 -8.26 -21.81
CA MET A 4 -31.35 -9.08 -20.62
C MET A 4 -31.03 -8.17 -19.43
N SER A 5 -31.81 -8.28 -18.35
CA SER A 5 -31.54 -7.54 -17.12
C SER A 5 -30.22 -7.97 -16.47
N ALA A 6 -29.60 -7.10 -15.68
CA ALA A 6 -28.40 -7.38 -14.91
C ALA A 6 -28.56 -8.58 -13.97
N LYS A 7 -29.73 -8.70 -13.33
CA LYS A 7 -30.05 -9.84 -12.45
C LYS A 7 -30.14 -11.15 -13.23
N GLU A 8 -30.79 -11.14 -14.40
CA GLU A 8 -30.87 -12.32 -15.27
C GLU A 8 -29.50 -12.72 -15.80
N PHE A 9 -28.71 -11.75 -16.26
CA PHE A 9 -27.33 -11.96 -16.71
C PHE A 9 -26.48 -12.60 -15.61
N LEU A 10 -26.51 -12.02 -14.41
CA LEU A 10 -25.74 -12.54 -13.27
C LEU A 10 -26.20 -13.95 -12.89
N ALA A 11 -27.50 -14.23 -12.86
CA ALA A 11 -28.01 -15.58 -12.57
C ALA A 11 -27.51 -16.62 -13.59
N LYS A 12 -27.54 -16.29 -14.88
CA LYS A 12 -27.06 -17.15 -15.97
C LYS A 12 -25.54 -17.33 -15.97
N ALA A 13 -24.78 -16.29 -15.61
CA ALA A 13 -23.34 -16.41 -15.41
C ALA A 13 -23.02 -17.32 -14.21
N LYS A 14 -23.78 -17.17 -13.10
CA LYS A 14 -23.63 -18.00 -11.89
C LYS A 14 -24.02 -19.46 -12.11
N SER A 15 -24.99 -19.76 -12.98
CA SER A 15 -25.40 -21.13 -13.34
C SER A 15 -24.50 -21.78 -14.40
N GLY A 16 -23.59 -21.01 -15.03
CA GLY A 16 -22.73 -21.48 -16.11
C GLY A 16 -23.40 -21.49 -17.49
N GLU A 17 -24.63 -20.99 -17.62
CA GLU A 17 -25.30 -20.80 -18.91
C GLU A 17 -24.62 -19.74 -19.78
N ILE A 18 -24.02 -18.72 -19.15
CA ILE A 18 -23.18 -17.74 -19.82
C ILE A 18 -21.72 -17.97 -19.37
N PRO A 19 -20.81 -18.33 -20.28
CA PRO A 19 -19.40 -18.46 -19.92
C PRO A 19 -18.82 -17.09 -19.55
N VAL A 20 -17.97 -17.03 -18.52
CA VAL A 20 -17.27 -15.81 -18.10
C VAL A 20 -15.82 -15.93 -18.57
N ASP A 21 -15.61 -15.68 -19.86
CA ASP A 21 -14.36 -15.94 -20.59
C ASP A 21 -13.72 -14.68 -21.19
N SER A 22 -14.30 -13.50 -20.94
CA SER A 22 -13.81 -12.22 -21.44
C SER A 22 -13.76 -11.14 -20.38
N HIS A 23 -12.87 -10.17 -20.60
CA HIS A 23 -12.73 -8.97 -19.76
C HIS A 23 -14.06 -8.26 -19.55
N ASP A 24 -14.81 -8.01 -20.62
CA ASP A 24 -16.07 -7.26 -20.56
C ASP A 24 -17.15 -8.01 -19.74
N ARG A 25 -17.15 -9.35 -19.75
CA ARG A 25 -18.10 -10.14 -18.92
C ARG A 25 -17.73 -10.09 -17.45
N VAL A 26 -16.46 -10.22 -17.10
CA VAL A 26 -15.98 -10.03 -15.72
C VAL A 26 -16.29 -8.61 -15.25
N LEU A 27 -16.05 -7.62 -16.11
CA LEU A 27 -16.33 -6.23 -15.83
C LEU A 27 -17.81 -5.96 -15.57
N ARG A 28 -18.72 -6.53 -16.37
CA ARG A 28 -20.17 -6.41 -16.14
C ARG A 28 -20.59 -7.03 -14.81
N ILE A 29 -20.06 -8.19 -14.47
CA ILE A 29 -20.32 -8.85 -13.17
C ILE A 29 -19.79 -7.98 -12.02
N ALA A 30 -18.54 -7.49 -12.15
CA ALA A 30 -17.91 -6.63 -11.16
C ALA A 30 -18.69 -5.34 -10.94
N PHE A 31 -19.19 -4.70 -12.01
CA PHE A 31 -20.04 -3.53 -11.93
C PHE A 31 -21.32 -3.80 -11.13
N ILE A 32 -21.98 -4.95 -11.37
CA ILE A 32 -23.17 -5.36 -10.61
C ILE A 32 -22.82 -5.59 -9.13
N TYR A 33 -21.68 -6.19 -8.82
CA TYR A 33 -21.25 -6.41 -7.42
C TYR A 33 -20.81 -5.12 -6.72
N MET A 34 -20.26 -4.14 -7.44
CA MET A 34 -19.87 -2.85 -6.86
C MET A 34 -21.07 -2.02 -6.43
N ASP A 35 -22.24 -2.18 -7.06
CA ASP A 35 -23.52 -1.62 -6.58
C ASP A 35 -23.95 -2.19 -5.21
N GLU A 36 -23.48 -3.36 -4.82
CA GLU A 36 -23.70 -3.88 -3.46
C GLU A 36 -22.52 -3.50 -2.54
N GLY A 37 -21.28 -3.59 -3.04
CA GLY A 37 -20.05 -3.42 -2.27
C GLY A 37 -19.66 -1.98 -1.90
N LEU A 38 -20.08 -0.97 -2.67
CA LEU A 38 -19.82 0.45 -2.36
C LEU A 38 -20.77 1.02 -1.30
N TRP A 39 -21.88 0.35 -1.02
CA TRP A 39 -22.98 0.87 -0.20
C TRP A 39 -23.22 0.07 1.07
N GLY A 40 -22.20 -0.69 1.52
CA GLY A 40 -22.28 -1.64 2.61
C GLY A 40 -23.24 -1.19 3.71
N THR A 41 -24.27 -2.00 3.97
CA THR A 41 -25.26 -1.68 5.00
C THR A 41 -24.53 -1.46 6.32
N TRP A 42 -24.75 -0.30 6.94
CA TRP A 42 -24.25 0.00 8.28
C TRP A 42 -24.79 -1.04 9.27
N ASP A 43 -23.91 -1.88 9.80
CA ASP A 43 -24.28 -2.85 10.84
C ASP A 43 -24.27 -2.15 12.20
N VAL A 44 -25.48 -1.82 12.68
CA VAL A 44 -25.71 -1.07 13.91
C VAL A 44 -25.18 -1.82 15.14
N GLU A 45 -25.16 -3.16 15.12
CA GLU A 45 -24.70 -3.99 16.24
C GLU A 45 -23.17 -4.06 16.31
N ARG A 46 -22.49 -4.08 15.16
CA ARG A 46 -21.02 -4.20 15.09
C ARG A 46 -20.28 -2.87 14.97
N ARG A 47 -20.99 -1.75 14.78
CA ARG A 47 -20.39 -0.42 14.49
C ARG A 47 -19.35 -0.49 13.36
N MET A 48 -19.61 -1.28 12.32
CA MET A 48 -18.71 -1.47 11.19
C MET A 48 -19.52 -1.70 9.91
N VAL A 49 -19.02 -1.18 8.79
CA VAL A 49 -19.58 -1.47 7.45
C VAL A 49 -19.35 -2.96 7.16
N ARG A 50 -20.40 -3.71 6.80
CA ARG A 50 -20.30 -5.15 6.48
C ARG A 50 -19.44 -5.42 5.26
N ASP A 51 -19.42 -4.49 4.32
CA ASP A 51 -18.77 -4.66 3.04
C ASP A 51 -17.50 -3.84 2.91
N ASN A 52 -16.51 -4.56 2.45
CA ASN A 52 -15.11 -4.20 2.47
C ASN A 52 -14.71 -3.50 1.15
N GLY A 53 -15.68 -2.84 0.49
CA GLY A 53 -15.52 -2.16 -0.79
C GLY A 53 -14.99 -3.08 -1.90
N VAL A 54 -14.00 -2.59 -2.64
CA VAL A 54 -13.27 -3.36 -3.66
C VAL A 54 -12.72 -4.70 -3.14
N PHE A 55 -12.40 -4.80 -1.84
CA PHE A 55 -11.85 -6.02 -1.27
C PHE A 55 -12.90 -7.12 -1.13
N SER A 56 -14.14 -6.85 -0.72
CA SER A 56 -15.17 -7.91 -0.69
C SER A 56 -15.57 -8.35 -2.09
N VAL A 57 -15.60 -7.43 -3.05
CA VAL A 57 -15.98 -7.75 -4.43
C VAL A 57 -14.93 -8.65 -5.10
N VAL A 58 -13.63 -8.41 -4.89
CA VAL A 58 -12.60 -9.31 -5.45
C VAL A 58 -12.72 -10.73 -4.90
N GLU A 59 -13.09 -10.89 -3.63
CA GLU A 59 -13.34 -12.22 -3.04
C GLU A 59 -14.48 -12.95 -3.74
N GLN A 60 -15.60 -12.26 -3.96
CA GLN A 60 -16.76 -12.84 -4.64
C GLN A 60 -16.45 -13.24 -6.09
N LEU A 61 -15.56 -12.52 -6.78
CA LEU A 61 -15.09 -12.88 -8.11
C LEU A 61 -14.22 -14.15 -8.04
N HIS A 62 -13.24 -14.17 -7.14
CA HIS A 62 -12.28 -15.27 -6.99
C HIS A 62 -12.93 -16.58 -6.58
N GLU A 63 -13.92 -16.55 -5.67
CA GLU A 63 -14.70 -17.73 -5.25
C GLU A 63 -15.41 -18.44 -6.42
N ARG A 64 -15.72 -17.69 -7.49
CA ARG A 64 -16.37 -18.20 -8.70
C ARG A 64 -15.40 -18.51 -9.82
N GLY A 65 -14.10 -18.37 -9.56
CA GLY A 65 -13.05 -18.56 -10.54
C GLY A 65 -12.93 -17.42 -11.56
N TRP A 66 -13.51 -16.25 -11.28
CA TRP A 66 -13.51 -15.08 -12.15
C TRP A 66 -12.36 -14.12 -11.76
N SER A 67 -11.68 -13.60 -12.78
CA SER A 67 -10.56 -12.66 -12.63
C SER A 67 -10.44 -11.85 -13.93
N PHE A 68 -10.00 -10.60 -13.82
CA PHE A 68 -9.65 -9.76 -14.96
C PHE A 68 -8.33 -10.21 -15.61
N GLY A 69 -7.44 -10.83 -14.83
CA GLY A 69 -6.18 -11.35 -15.31
C GLY A 69 -6.29 -12.67 -16.07
N GLN A 70 -5.35 -12.89 -16.97
CA GLN A 70 -5.20 -14.11 -17.75
C GLN A 70 -3.76 -14.64 -17.61
N GLY A 71 -3.55 -15.94 -17.86
CA GLY A 71 -2.23 -16.57 -17.72
C GLY A 71 -1.65 -16.36 -16.31
N ASP A 72 -0.42 -15.85 -16.24
CA ASP A 72 0.29 -15.57 -14.99
C ASP A 72 -0.35 -14.44 -14.15
N LEU A 73 -1.24 -13.65 -14.75
CA LEU A 73 -1.99 -12.61 -14.05
C LEU A 73 -3.35 -13.10 -13.53
N LYS A 74 -3.74 -14.35 -13.81
CA LYS A 74 -5.02 -14.88 -13.33
C LYS A 74 -5.05 -14.91 -11.80
N PHE A 75 -6.11 -14.37 -11.21
CA PHE A 75 -6.25 -14.16 -9.76
C PHE A 75 -5.19 -13.22 -9.15
N ASN A 76 -4.59 -12.36 -9.96
CA ASN A 76 -3.70 -11.32 -9.46
C ASN A 76 -4.51 -10.29 -8.68
N ARG A 77 -4.36 -10.29 -7.35
CA ARG A 77 -5.12 -9.43 -6.45
C ARG A 77 -4.97 -7.96 -6.77
N THR A 78 -3.76 -7.52 -7.14
CA THR A 78 -3.51 -6.14 -7.55
C THR A 78 -4.28 -5.75 -8.80
N LEU A 79 -4.20 -6.56 -9.86
CA LEU A 79 -4.90 -6.30 -11.11
C LEU A 79 -6.42 -6.28 -10.93
N ASP A 80 -6.95 -7.24 -10.18
CA ASP A 80 -8.39 -7.38 -10.01
C ASP A 80 -8.97 -6.22 -9.19
N ILE A 81 -8.31 -5.83 -8.09
CA ILE A 81 -8.73 -4.66 -7.30
C ILE A 81 -8.53 -3.35 -8.08
N PHE A 82 -7.50 -3.23 -8.91
CA PHE A 82 -7.31 -2.06 -9.78
C PHE A 82 -8.57 -1.81 -10.63
N TYR A 83 -9.11 -2.83 -11.30
CA TYR A 83 -10.32 -2.67 -12.11
C TYR A 83 -11.55 -2.32 -11.29
N LEU A 84 -11.68 -2.86 -10.07
CA LEU A 84 -12.75 -2.47 -9.16
C LEU A 84 -12.61 -0.99 -8.72
N ALA A 85 -11.39 -0.51 -8.48
CA ALA A 85 -11.11 0.89 -8.21
C ALA A 85 -11.47 1.79 -9.41
N GLN A 86 -11.24 1.33 -10.65
CA GLN A 86 -11.65 2.03 -11.87
C GLN A 86 -13.19 2.13 -12.00
N ILE A 87 -13.92 1.06 -11.67
CA ILE A 87 -15.39 1.09 -11.64
C ILE A 87 -15.87 2.12 -10.61
N ALA A 88 -15.28 2.14 -9.42
CA ALA A 88 -15.64 3.12 -8.41
C ALA A 88 -15.37 4.56 -8.90
N ALA A 89 -14.22 4.81 -9.53
CA ALA A 89 -13.92 6.12 -10.14
C ALA A 89 -14.97 6.55 -11.18
N GLY A 90 -15.31 5.66 -12.13
CA GLY A 90 -16.37 5.92 -13.11
C GLY A 90 -17.74 6.19 -12.48
N THR A 91 -18.06 5.49 -11.39
CA THR A 91 -19.31 5.66 -10.64
C THR A 91 -19.40 7.09 -10.09
N TYR A 92 -18.37 7.56 -9.39
CA TYR A 92 -18.33 8.91 -8.84
C TYR A 92 -18.34 10.00 -9.91
N ARG A 93 -17.58 9.83 -11.00
CA ARG A 93 -17.60 10.76 -12.13
C ARG A 93 -18.98 10.89 -12.77
N SER A 94 -19.83 9.88 -12.64
CA SER A 94 -21.19 9.91 -13.18
C SER A 94 -22.17 10.73 -12.34
N ILE A 95 -21.88 10.97 -11.05
CA ILE A 95 -22.76 11.73 -10.14
C ILE A 95 -22.77 13.22 -10.51
N ASP A 96 -21.60 13.78 -10.83
CA ASP A 96 -21.41 15.22 -11.05
C ASP A 96 -21.80 15.66 -12.46
N GLN A 97 -21.61 14.79 -13.46
CA GLN A 97 -21.90 15.11 -14.87
C GLN A 97 -23.38 15.01 -15.23
N LEU A 98 -24.23 14.39 -14.40
CA LEU A 98 -25.57 14.04 -14.82
C LEU A 98 -26.61 15.15 -14.58
N HIS A 99 -26.45 16.07 -13.63
CA HIS A 99 -27.56 16.97 -13.19
C HIS A 99 -28.92 16.25 -13.01
N LEU A 100 -28.90 14.91 -12.94
CA LEU A 100 -30.04 14.07 -12.74
C LEU A 100 -30.20 14.02 -11.24
N GLU A 101 -31.42 14.29 -10.79
CA GLU A 101 -31.87 14.03 -9.43
C GLU A 101 -31.28 12.68 -8.94
N ASP A 102 -30.28 12.77 -8.05
CA ASP A 102 -29.80 11.74 -7.13
C ASP A 102 -29.84 10.28 -7.61
N SER A 103 -29.28 9.93 -8.78
CA SER A 103 -29.18 8.51 -9.15
C SER A 103 -27.81 8.09 -9.66
N PHE A 104 -27.14 7.29 -8.83
CA PHE A 104 -25.99 6.48 -9.19
C PHE A 104 -26.33 5.57 -10.39
N PRO A 105 -25.34 5.21 -11.24
CA PRO A 105 -25.54 4.21 -12.29
C PRO A 105 -26.10 2.92 -11.71
N LYS A 106 -27.23 2.44 -12.25
CA LYS A 106 -27.85 1.19 -11.80
C LYS A 106 -27.16 0.00 -12.47
N PRO A 107 -27.28 -1.23 -11.91
CA PRO A 107 -26.74 -2.44 -12.52
C PRO A 107 -27.14 -2.64 -14.01
N ASP A 108 -28.35 -2.22 -14.39
CA ASP A 108 -28.85 -2.32 -15.76
C ASP A 108 -28.23 -1.28 -16.73
N ASP A 109 -27.56 -0.24 -16.21
CA ASP A 109 -26.96 0.85 -17.01
C ASP A 109 -25.53 0.53 -17.51
N PHE A 110 -25.07 -0.72 -17.38
CA PHE A 110 -23.69 -1.12 -17.66
C PHE A 110 -23.20 -0.67 -19.04
N ASP A 111 -24.00 -0.85 -20.10
CA ASP A 111 -23.56 -0.52 -21.46
C ASP A 111 -23.31 0.99 -21.63
N ILE A 112 -24.16 1.83 -21.03
CA ILE A 112 -24.01 3.29 -21.01
C ILE A 112 -22.79 3.69 -20.17
N PHE A 113 -22.63 3.07 -19.00
CA PHE A 113 -21.51 3.28 -18.10
C PHE A 113 -20.17 2.94 -18.78
N TYR A 114 -20.09 1.77 -19.42
CA TYR A 114 -18.91 1.31 -20.13
C TYR A 114 -18.55 2.21 -21.30
N ALA A 115 -19.54 2.62 -22.11
CA ALA A 115 -19.31 3.53 -23.23
C ALA A 115 -18.72 4.87 -22.79
N ARG A 116 -19.18 5.40 -21.64
CA ARG A 116 -18.70 6.68 -21.08
C ARG A 116 -17.31 6.58 -20.46
N HIS A 117 -17.00 5.47 -19.78
CA HIS A 117 -15.77 5.32 -18.98
C HIS A 117 -14.76 4.34 -19.61
N ARG A 118 -14.85 4.12 -20.93
CA ARG A 118 -14.03 3.12 -21.66
C ARG A 118 -12.52 3.26 -21.42
N GLU A 119 -12.02 4.48 -21.25
CA GLU A 119 -10.58 4.69 -20.99
C GLU A 119 -10.12 4.12 -19.64
N LEU A 120 -10.99 4.12 -18.63
CA LEU A 120 -10.71 3.53 -17.31
C LEU A 120 -10.87 2.01 -17.34
N LEU A 121 -11.82 1.51 -18.14
CA LEU A 121 -12.34 0.15 -18.01
C LEU A 121 -11.84 -0.83 -19.07
N ASN A 122 -11.13 -0.37 -20.11
CA ASN A 122 -10.61 -1.27 -21.14
C ASN A 122 -9.58 -2.26 -20.57
N GLN A 123 -9.44 -3.42 -21.22
CA GLN A 123 -8.57 -4.52 -20.80
C GLN A 123 -7.08 -4.14 -20.69
N ASP A 124 -6.64 -3.10 -21.39
CA ASP A 124 -5.25 -2.63 -21.38
C ASP A 124 -5.05 -1.40 -20.49
N ALA A 125 -6.08 -0.92 -19.79
CA ALA A 125 -6.02 0.31 -18.99
C ALA A 125 -4.92 0.24 -17.93
N TRP A 126 -4.71 -0.93 -17.31
CA TRP A 126 -3.70 -1.16 -16.29
C TRP A 126 -2.28 -0.85 -16.76
N LYS A 127 -1.97 -0.97 -18.06
CA LYS A 127 -0.63 -0.72 -18.63
C LYS A 127 -0.17 0.73 -18.51
N ARG A 128 -1.10 1.65 -18.24
CA ARG A 128 -0.79 3.06 -17.95
C ARG A 128 -0.40 3.30 -16.49
N TYR A 129 -0.72 2.36 -15.61
CA TYR A 129 -0.62 2.51 -14.15
C TYR A 129 0.44 1.58 -13.55
N TYR A 130 0.60 0.39 -14.12
CA TYR A 130 1.53 -0.62 -13.62
C TYR A 130 2.60 -0.99 -14.64
N SER A 131 3.84 -1.16 -14.18
CA SER A 131 4.85 -1.87 -14.95
C SER A 131 4.54 -3.37 -14.97
N PRO A 132 4.74 -4.08 -16.11
CA PRO A 132 4.52 -5.52 -16.18
C PRO A 132 5.32 -6.31 -15.13
N THR A 133 6.58 -5.96 -14.89
CA THR A 133 7.44 -6.62 -13.88
C THR A 133 6.86 -6.48 -12.47
N PHE A 134 6.39 -5.28 -12.10
CA PHE A 134 5.76 -5.04 -10.81
C PHE A 134 4.48 -5.87 -10.65
N LEU A 135 3.62 -5.87 -11.67
CA LEU A 135 2.33 -6.56 -11.62
C LEU A 135 2.50 -8.09 -11.59
N MET A 136 3.47 -8.64 -12.32
CA MET A 136 3.79 -10.07 -12.34
C MET A 136 4.53 -10.57 -11.08
N SER A 137 4.92 -9.66 -10.18
CA SER A 137 5.57 -10.08 -8.94
C SER A 137 4.64 -10.91 -8.05
N ALA A 138 5.22 -11.86 -7.31
CA ALA A 138 4.47 -12.68 -6.35
C ALA A 138 3.78 -11.83 -5.27
N LEU A 139 4.35 -10.68 -4.93
CA LEU A 139 3.76 -9.73 -3.99
C LEU A 139 2.47 -9.12 -4.53
N SER A 140 2.47 -8.62 -5.77
CA SER A 140 1.29 -8.02 -6.40
C SER A 140 0.17 -9.03 -6.66
N ALA A 141 0.53 -10.30 -6.92
CA ALA A 141 -0.44 -11.37 -7.04
C ALA A 141 -1.16 -11.67 -5.71
N ARG A 142 -0.44 -11.60 -4.58
CA ARG A 142 -0.94 -11.95 -3.24
C ARG A 142 -1.59 -10.80 -2.49
N PHE A 143 -1.07 -9.59 -2.65
CA PHE A 143 -1.49 -8.39 -1.94
C PHE A 143 -1.84 -7.28 -2.92
N TYR A 144 -2.85 -6.49 -2.58
CA TYR A 144 -3.16 -5.27 -3.31
C TYR A 144 -2.07 -4.23 -3.10
N ARG A 145 -1.50 -3.74 -4.21
CA ARG A 145 -0.51 -2.66 -4.23
C ARG A 145 -0.99 -1.52 -5.14
N LEU A 146 -0.73 -0.29 -4.72
CA LEU A 146 -1.00 0.88 -5.57
C LEU A 146 -0.12 0.86 -6.83
N PRO A 147 -0.59 1.46 -7.93
CA PRO A 147 0.20 1.68 -9.14
C PRO A 147 1.61 2.21 -8.89
N ASP A 148 2.59 1.65 -9.61
CA ASP A 148 3.98 2.10 -9.54
C ASP A 148 4.28 3.24 -10.54
N LEU A 149 3.53 3.35 -11.65
CA LEU A 149 3.78 4.34 -12.71
C LEU A 149 2.94 5.62 -12.57
N ARG A 150 1.67 5.52 -12.16
CA ARG A 150 0.75 6.67 -12.07
C ARG A 150 -0.22 6.53 -10.91
N ASP A 151 -0.55 7.63 -10.24
CA ASP A 151 -1.59 7.64 -9.20
C ASP A 151 -2.93 7.09 -9.72
N LEU A 152 -3.73 6.50 -8.83
CA LEU A 152 -5.08 6.06 -9.19
C LEU A 152 -5.93 7.26 -9.64
N PRO A 153 -6.93 7.04 -10.51
CA PRO A 153 -7.85 8.10 -10.88
C PRO A 153 -8.51 8.74 -9.65
N ASP A 154 -8.52 10.06 -9.66
CA ASP A 154 -9.14 10.94 -8.65
C ASP A 154 -8.52 10.84 -7.25
N SER A 155 -7.37 10.18 -7.05
CA SER A 155 -6.76 10.09 -5.70
C SER A 155 -5.97 11.34 -5.28
N SER A 156 -5.75 12.29 -6.19
CA SER A 156 -5.00 13.54 -5.97
C SER A 156 -5.85 14.81 -6.08
N ASP A 157 -7.13 14.69 -6.40
CA ASP A 157 -8.03 15.79 -6.73
C ASP A 157 -9.37 15.62 -6.00
N PRO A 158 -10.21 16.67 -5.90
CA PRO A 158 -11.55 16.53 -5.38
C PRO A 158 -12.30 15.40 -6.09
N LEU A 159 -13.08 14.64 -5.32
CA LEU A 159 -13.95 13.61 -5.87
C LEU A 159 -14.84 14.22 -6.96
N THR A 160 -15.01 13.49 -8.08
CA THR A 160 -15.79 13.86 -9.29
C THR A 160 -15.19 14.89 -10.24
N ALA A 161 -14.20 15.68 -9.81
CA ALA A 161 -13.61 16.75 -10.62
C ALA A 161 -12.11 16.54 -10.88
N PRO A 162 -11.71 15.46 -11.58
CA PRO A 162 -10.31 15.22 -11.91
C PRO A 162 -9.75 16.34 -12.79
N ARG A 163 -8.50 16.74 -12.54
CA ARG A 163 -7.80 17.77 -13.32
C ARG A 163 -6.62 17.18 -14.08
N GLU A 164 -6.36 17.69 -15.27
CA GLU A 164 -5.13 17.41 -16.01
C GLU A 164 -4.03 18.35 -15.54
N LYS A 165 -3.10 17.82 -14.74
CA LYS A 165 -2.07 18.64 -14.07
C LYS A 165 -0.64 18.36 -14.53
N GLY A 166 -0.49 17.59 -15.61
CA GLY A 166 0.80 17.18 -16.16
C GLY A 166 1.36 15.95 -15.47
N ILE A 167 2.67 15.78 -15.55
CA ILE A 167 3.38 14.63 -14.99
C ILE A 167 3.70 14.95 -13.52
N GLY A 168 3.38 14.05 -12.58
CA GLY A 168 3.52 14.29 -11.14
C GLY A 168 3.34 13.04 -10.27
N HIS A 169 4.11 12.93 -9.19
CA HIS A 169 3.92 11.96 -8.10
C HIS A 169 3.08 12.57 -6.97
N PHE A 170 1.81 12.89 -7.24
CA PHE A 170 0.98 13.73 -6.37
C PHE A 170 0.56 13.03 -5.08
N THR A 171 0.37 11.72 -5.10
CA THR A 171 0.10 10.95 -3.87
C THR A 171 1.28 10.11 -3.41
N LYS A 172 2.18 9.74 -4.32
CA LYS A 172 3.31 8.84 -4.04
C LYS A 172 4.33 9.44 -3.07
N LEU A 173 4.87 10.64 -3.32
CA LEU A 173 5.87 11.27 -2.43
C LEU A 173 5.30 11.62 -1.04
N PRO A 174 4.10 12.22 -0.92
CA PRO A 174 3.53 12.46 0.40
C PRO A 174 3.25 11.17 1.18
N ARG A 175 2.75 10.13 0.54
CA ARG A 175 2.51 8.82 1.16
C ARG A 175 3.81 8.20 1.68
N TRP A 176 4.86 8.24 0.86
CA TRP A 176 6.19 7.80 1.27
C TRP A 176 6.67 8.60 2.50
N ALA A 177 6.61 9.93 2.48
CA ALA A 177 7.03 10.77 3.59
C ALA A 177 6.20 10.50 4.87
N TYR A 178 4.90 10.25 4.71
CA TYR A 178 4.01 9.84 5.79
C TYR A 178 4.46 8.51 6.42
N ASN A 179 4.85 7.52 5.60
CA ASN A 179 5.38 6.25 6.08
C ASN A 179 6.74 6.40 6.78
N VAL A 180 7.63 7.27 6.27
CA VAL A 180 8.93 7.57 6.90
C VAL A 180 8.73 8.19 8.27
N MET A 181 7.91 9.24 8.37
CA MET A 181 7.58 9.89 9.65
C MET A 181 7.00 8.90 10.66
N ARG A 182 6.03 8.06 10.24
CA ARG A 182 5.44 7.06 11.15
C ARG A 182 6.43 6.00 11.56
N THR A 183 7.34 5.61 10.69
CA THR A 183 8.39 4.63 11.01
C THR A 183 9.28 5.16 12.11
N HIS A 184 9.71 6.43 12.01
CA HIS A 184 10.45 7.10 13.07
C HIS A 184 9.66 7.18 14.38
N ARG A 185 8.39 7.64 14.34
CA ARG A 185 7.56 7.83 15.55
C ARG A 185 7.17 6.53 16.25
N ARG A 186 6.92 5.45 15.50
CA ARG A 186 6.56 4.13 16.07
C ARG A 186 7.75 3.46 16.75
N GLN A 187 8.95 3.70 16.27
CA GLN A 187 10.15 3.04 16.78
C GLN A 187 11.34 3.99 16.60
N ALA A 188 11.51 4.91 17.55
CA ALA A 188 12.59 5.91 17.56
C ALA A 188 13.94 5.29 17.96
N THR A 189 14.26 4.12 17.39
CA THR A 189 15.50 3.36 17.66
C THR A 189 16.68 3.89 16.86
N LEU A 190 16.41 4.58 15.75
CA LEU A 190 17.40 5.32 14.98
C LEU A 190 17.14 6.83 15.10
N PRO A 191 18.20 7.67 15.11
CA PRO A 191 18.05 9.12 15.05
C PRO A 191 17.25 9.57 13.81
N ALA A 192 16.47 10.64 13.92
CA ALA A 192 15.69 11.21 12.81
C ALA A 192 16.56 11.47 11.57
N GLU A 193 17.77 11.98 11.78
CA GLU A 193 18.75 12.24 10.72
C GLU A 193 19.15 10.97 9.97
N THR A 194 19.41 9.88 10.68
CA THR A 194 19.69 8.57 10.06
C THR A 194 18.50 8.05 9.27
N ILE A 195 17.27 8.20 9.80
CA ILE A 195 16.05 7.80 9.09
C ILE A 195 15.88 8.61 7.80
N LYS A 196 16.08 9.94 7.83
CA LYS A 196 16.01 10.80 6.64
C LYS A 196 17.04 10.40 5.60
N GLN A 197 18.28 10.16 5.99
CA GLN A 197 19.35 9.75 5.08
C GLN A 197 19.00 8.42 4.37
N ILE A 198 18.55 7.42 5.13
CA ILE A 198 18.09 6.14 4.57
C ILE A 198 16.91 6.35 3.62
N ALA A 199 15.94 7.17 4.03
CA ALA A 199 14.75 7.46 3.23
C ALA A 199 15.11 8.11 1.89
N LEU A 200 15.92 9.17 1.90
CA LEU A 200 16.32 9.89 0.69
C LEU A 200 17.14 9.00 -0.27
N SER A 201 18.11 8.25 0.27
CA SER A 201 18.93 7.32 -0.51
C SER A 201 18.08 6.22 -1.17
N THR A 202 17.22 5.55 -0.40
CA THR A 202 16.35 4.48 -0.95
C THR A 202 15.31 5.00 -1.94
N LEU A 203 14.78 6.21 -1.73
CA LEU A 203 13.89 6.86 -2.67
C LEU A 203 14.60 7.17 -4.00
N GLN A 204 15.81 7.73 -3.95
CA GLN A 204 16.63 8.02 -5.13
C GLN A 204 16.97 6.74 -5.91
N GLU A 205 17.45 5.70 -5.23
CA GLU A 205 17.77 4.40 -5.84
C GLU A 205 16.55 3.80 -6.53
N THR A 206 15.41 3.78 -5.84
CA THR A 206 14.18 3.16 -6.36
C THR A 206 13.64 3.91 -7.58
N ILE A 207 13.59 5.24 -7.52
CA ILE A 207 13.16 6.08 -8.65
C ILE A 207 14.12 5.91 -9.82
N SER A 208 15.44 5.90 -9.58
CA SER A 208 16.44 5.77 -10.64
C SER A 208 16.28 4.44 -11.37
N ARG A 209 16.16 3.33 -10.63
CA ARG A 209 15.90 2.00 -11.19
C ARG A 209 14.60 1.95 -12.00
N GLN A 210 13.50 2.50 -11.46
CA GLN A 210 12.22 2.49 -12.17
C GLN A 210 12.26 3.33 -13.47
N ARG A 211 13.06 4.40 -13.47
CA ARG A 211 13.24 5.30 -14.60
C ARG A 211 14.12 4.71 -15.70
N GLU A 212 14.99 3.74 -15.41
CA GLU A 212 15.74 2.99 -16.43
C GLU A 212 14.79 2.31 -17.42
N ASP A 213 13.72 1.70 -16.91
CA ASP A 213 12.73 1.00 -17.73
C ASP A 213 11.60 1.92 -18.24
N TYR A 214 11.28 2.99 -17.50
CA TYR A 214 10.14 3.88 -17.80
C TYR A 214 10.48 5.38 -17.74
N PRO A 215 11.44 5.87 -18.55
CA PRO A 215 11.98 7.23 -18.45
C PRO A 215 10.95 8.35 -18.67
N ASP A 216 9.93 8.10 -19.48
CA ASP A 216 8.87 9.06 -19.82
C ASP A 216 7.67 9.02 -18.87
N GLN A 217 7.54 7.95 -18.08
CA GLN A 217 6.39 7.74 -17.18
C GLN A 217 6.74 8.01 -15.71
N VAL A 218 7.99 7.77 -15.33
CA VAL A 218 8.49 7.97 -13.96
C VAL A 218 9.26 9.28 -13.89
N GLN A 219 8.93 10.15 -12.93
CA GLN A 219 9.62 11.42 -12.79
C GLN A 219 11.06 11.23 -12.30
N PRO A 220 12.01 12.10 -12.70
CA PRO A 220 13.32 12.11 -12.09
C PRO A 220 13.23 12.36 -10.58
N TYR A 221 14.16 11.78 -9.82
CA TYR A 221 14.29 12.06 -8.40
C TYR A 221 14.49 13.57 -8.16
N SER A 222 13.83 14.09 -7.13
CA SER A 222 14.05 15.46 -6.65
C SER A 222 14.21 15.45 -5.13
N GLU A 223 15.42 15.77 -4.68
CA GLU A 223 15.69 15.93 -3.25
C GLU A 223 14.89 17.10 -2.66
N THR A 224 14.68 18.17 -3.42
CA THR A 224 13.85 19.32 -3.00
C THR A 224 12.42 18.88 -2.67
N GLN A 225 11.80 18.09 -3.56
CA GLN A 225 10.44 17.61 -3.34
C GLN A 225 10.36 16.61 -2.19
N ALA A 226 11.34 15.72 -2.08
CA ALA A 226 11.41 14.73 -0.99
C ALA A 226 11.55 15.41 0.37
N LEU A 227 12.48 16.36 0.51
CA LEU A 227 12.70 17.14 1.73
C LEU A 227 11.48 17.98 2.10
N PHE A 228 10.81 18.60 1.12
CA PHE A 228 9.57 19.34 1.36
C PHE A 228 8.53 18.45 2.05
N TRP A 229 8.27 17.24 1.53
CA TRP A 229 7.27 16.35 2.11
C TRP A 229 7.69 15.78 3.46
N LEU A 230 8.97 15.46 3.67
CA LEU A 230 9.48 15.05 4.98
C LEU A 230 9.27 16.15 6.04
N GLN A 231 9.57 17.40 5.68
CA GLN A 231 9.34 18.56 6.54
C GLN A 231 7.84 18.78 6.79
N TYR A 232 7.01 18.73 5.75
CA TYR A 232 5.56 18.90 5.85
C TYR A 232 4.91 17.85 6.76
N MET A 233 5.46 16.63 6.79
CA MET A 233 5.03 15.55 7.67
C MET A 233 5.58 15.68 9.11
N ASN A 234 6.40 16.68 9.40
CA ASN A 234 7.01 16.95 10.71
C ASN A 234 7.83 15.75 11.23
N ILE A 235 8.74 15.23 10.41
CA ILE A 235 9.65 14.15 10.82
C ILE A 235 10.63 14.58 11.92
N ASP A 236 11.05 15.84 11.91
CA ASP A 236 12.05 16.39 12.82
C ASP A 236 11.46 16.99 14.10
N ASP A 237 10.13 16.94 14.28
CA ASP A 237 9.47 17.48 15.47
C ASP A 237 9.62 16.52 16.67
N PRO A 238 10.44 16.87 17.68
CA PRO A 238 10.65 16.02 18.85
C PRO A 238 9.49 16.12 19.86
N GLU A 239 8.64 17.15 19.74
CA GLU A 239 7.49 17.41 20.62
C GLU A 239 6.20 16.80 20.06
N ALA A 240 6.23 16.26 18.84
CA ALA A 240 5.09 15.59 18.24
C ALA A 240 4.65 14.39 19.09
N GLU A 241 3.54 14.58 19.83
CA GLU A 241 2.92 13.52 20.62
C GLU A 241 2.70 12.25 19.79
N ILE A 242 3.17 11.11 20.32
CA ILE A 242 2.83 9.80 19.77
C ILE A 242 1.36 9.56 20.09
N ARG A 243 0.49 9.98 19.17
CA ARG A 243 -0.94 9.76 19.32
C ARG A 243 -1.27 8.29 19.06
N ARG A 244 -2.39 7.83 19.60
CA ARG A 244 -2.87 6.45 19.40
C ARG A 244 -3.02 6.13 17.91
N GLU A 245 -3.40 7.12 17.10
CA GLU A 245 -3.57 7.05 15.66
C GLU A 245 -2.25 6.73 14.93
N THR A 246 -1.10 7.08 15.50
CA THR A 246 0.21 6.70 14.95
C THR A 246 0.36 5.18 14.87
N TRP A 247 -0.38 4.41 15.66
CA TRP A 247 -0.39 2.94 15.66
C TRP A 247 -1.51 2.30 14.83
N PHE A 248 -2.44 3.08 14.26
CA PHE A 248 -3.49 2.58 13.36
C PHE A 248 -2.94 2.07 12.01
N PRO A 249 -3.72 1.39 11.14
CA PRO A 249 -3.21 0.94 9.84
C PRO A 249 -2.59 2.08 8.99
N ASN A 250 -1.81 1.75 7.96
CA ASN A 250 -1.32 2.75 7.01
C ASN A 250 -2.48 3.16 6.09
N GLN A 251 -3.20 4.22 6.49
CA GLN A 251 -4.45 4.67 5.87
C GLN A 251 -4.28 6.06 5.27
N PHE A 252 -3.20 6.26 4.53
CA PHE A 252 -2.84 7.54 3.96
C PHE A 252 -3.94 8.08 3.04
N GLY A 253 -4.54 7.22 2.21
CA GLY A 253 -5.64 7.58 1.32
C GLY A 253 -6.86 8.11 2.10
N TYR A 254 -7.21 7.46 3.22
CA TYR A 254 -8.31 7.92 4.08
C TYR A 254 -8.05 9.25 4.76
N VAL A 255 -6.88 9.45 5.37
CA VAL A 255 -6.61 10.72 6.06
C VAL A 255 -6.53 11.89 5.07
N THR A 256 -5.99 11.64 3.87
CA THR A 256 -5.97 12.63 2.79
C THR A 256 -7.39 12.93 2.27
N ALA A 257 -8.25 11.93 2.15
CA ALA A 257 -9.65 12.13 1.78
C ALA A 257 -10.44 12.91 2.85
N GLN A 258 -10.09 12.77 4.12
CA GLN A 258 -10.62 13.58 5.22
C GLN A 258 -10.01 14.99 5.31
N GLY A 259 -9.09 15.35 4.42
CA GLY A 259 -8.47 16.68 4.41
C GLY A 259 -7.40 16.89 5.48
N TRP A 260 -6.84 15.82 6.07
CA TRP A 260 -5.76 15.96 7.06
C TRP A 260 -4.46 16.45 6.43
N TYR A 261 -4.26 16.15 5.15
CA TYR A 261 -3.09 16.55 4.38
C TYR A 261 -3.52 17.20 3.06
N ASP A 262 -2.94 18.36 2.79
CA ASP A 262 -3.10 19.11 1.54
C ASP A 262 -2.07 18.57 0.53
N MET A 263 -2.53 17.79 -0.46
CA MET A 263 -1.65 17.21 -1.50
C MET A 263 -1.00 18.25 -2.41
N TRP A 264 -1.41 19.50 -2.25
CA TRP A 264 -0.95 20.64 -3.01
C TRP A 264 -0.33 21.69 -2.09
N ALA A 265 0.04 21.31 -0.86
CA ALA A 265 0.70 22.19 0.10
C ALA A 265 1.98 22.82 -0.45
N TRP A 266 2.65 22.16 -1.39
CA TRP A 266 3.84 22.68 -2.06
C TRP A 266 3.55 23.96 -2.86
N GLU A 267 2.34 24.16 -3.38
CA GLU A 267 1.96 25.35 -4.19
C GLU A 267 2.04 26.66 -3.39
N LYS A 268 2.04 26.56 -2.05
CA LYS A 268 2.23 27.71 -1.17
C LYS A 268 3.67 28.22 -1.18
N HIS A 269 4.62 27.31 -1.41
CA HIS A 269 6.05 27.54 -1.25
C HIS A 269 6.81 27.53 -2.58
N TYR A 270 6.31 26.82 -3.59
CA TYR A 270 6.98 26.67 -4.87
C TYR A 270 6.05 27.05 -6.02
N SER A 271 6.53 27.90 -6.95
CA SER A 271 5.87 28.05 -8.24
C SER A 271 5.97 26.75 -9.04
N ARG A 272 5.03 26.52 -9.95
CA ARG A 272 5.05 25.34 -10.82
C ARG A 272 6.39 25.20 -11.56
N LYS A 273 6.90 26.31 -12.09
CA LYS A 273 8.21 26.36 -12.77
C LYS A 273 9.33 25.90 -11.83
N ARG A 274 9.40 26.44 -10.61
CA ARG A 274 10.43 26.07 -9.62
C ARG A 274 10.32 24.60 -9.19
N TRP A 275 9.10 24.12 -9.00
CA TRP A 275 8.83 22.72 -8.64
C TRP A 275 9.26 21.75 -9.74
N GLU A 276 8.96 22.07 -11.00
CA GLU A 276 9.38 21.29 -12.18
C GLU A 276 10.91 21.36 -12.40
N GLU A 277 11.52 22.55 -12.24
CA GLU A 277 12.98 22.73 -12.31
C GLU A 277 13.75 21.90 -11.28
N SER A 278 13.12 21.56 -10.15
CA SER A 278 13.75 20.73 -9.12
C SER A 278 13.87 19.25 -9.51
N MET A 279 13.18 18.80 -10.57
CA MET A 279 13.19 17.40 -10.99
C MET A 279 14.51 17.05 -11.69
N GLY A 280 15.30 16.15 -11.10
CA GLY A 280 16.58 15.73 -11.65
C GLY A 280 17.70 16.78 -11.49
N ALA A 281 17.42 17.88 -10.81
CA ALA A 281 18.39 18.93 -10.53
C ALA A 281 19.15 18.67 -9.23
N VAL A 282 20.46 18.93 -9.27
CA VAL A 282 21.32 19.14 -8.10
C VAL A 282 21.93 20.53 -8.27
N PRO A 283 21.87 21.44 -7.28
CA PRO A 283 21.50 21.22 -5.87
C PRO A 283 20.02 21.47 -5.52
N PHE A 284 19.68 21.24 -4.23
CA PHE A 284 18.44 21.66 -3.58
C PHE A 284 18.02 23.08 -4.00
N LEU A 285 16.73 23.24 -4.32
CA LEU A 285 16.16 24.52 -4.71
C LEU A 285 15.38 25.14 -3.54
N GLU A 286 15.82 26.32 -3.13
CA GLU A 286 15.07 27.16 -2.20
C GLU A 286 13.68 27.52 -2.76
N ARG A 287 12.72 27.66 -1.84
CA ARG A 287 11.35 28.11 -2.11
C ARG A 287 11.34 29.50 -2.75
N ASP A 288 10.52 29.70 -3.76
CA ASP A 288 10.36 30.98 -4.47
C ASP A 288 9.06 31.72 -4.11
N LEU A 289 8.19 31.10 -3.32
CA LEU A 289 6.97 31.71 -2.77
C LEU A 289 7.05 31.81 -1.24
N ASP A 290 6.28 32.74 -0.68
CA ASP A 290 6.31 33.13 0.73
C ASP A 290 5.48 32.24 1.67
N GLY A 291 4.77 31.24 1.15
CA GLY A 291 3.89 30.37 1.94
C GLY A 291 2.47 30.91 2.14
N THR A 292 2.15 32.12 1.66
CA THR A 292 0.83 32.75 1.89
C THR A 292 -0.21 32.39 0.84
N ARG A 293 0.23 31.91 -0.34
CA ARG A 293 -0.67 31.45 -1.40
C ARG A 293 -1.55 30.32 -0.84
N LYS A 294 -2.85 30.39 -1.12
CA LYS A 294 -3.77 29.28 -0.82
C LYS A 294 -3.53 28.16 -1.82
N SER A 295 -3.40 26.93 -1.33
CA SER A 295 -3.43 25.75 -2.18
C SER A 295 -4.75 25.72 -2.94
N GLU A 296 -4.70 25.34 -4.22
CA GLU A 296 -5.90 25.23 -5.06
C GLU A 296 -6.77 24.03 -4.67
N ILE A 297 -6.23 23.09 -3.89
CA ILE A 297 -6.94 21.93 -3.34
C ILE A 297 -6.49 21.71 -1.91
N TYR A 298 -7.39 21.92 -0.97
CA TYR A 298 -7.12 21.57 0.42
C TYR A 298 -7.66 20.16 0.79
N TRP A 299 -8.30 19.44 -0.15
CA TRP A 299 -8.91 18.12 0.07
C TRP A 299 -9.05 17.30 -1.23
N CYS A 300 -8.72 16.01 -1.18
CA CYS A 300 -8.94 15.06 -2.29
C CYS A 300 -10.27 14.28 -2.16
N GLY A 301 -11.16 14.73 -1.26
CA GLY A 301 -12.45 14.11 -0.93
C GLY A 301 -13.66 14.86 -1.52
N LEU A 302 -14.83 14.69 -0.91
CA LEU A 302 -16.02 15.50 -1.24
C LEU A 302 -15.81 16.97 -0.80
N PRO A 303 -16.56 17.94 -1.37
CA PRO A 303 -16.37 19.38 -1.12
C PRO A 303 -16.43 19.84 0.35
N ASP A 304 -17.02 19.03 1.24
CA ASP A 304 -17.11 19.28 2.70
C ASP A 304 -15.92 18.69 3.49
N GLY A 305 -14.87 18.21 2.82
CA GLY A 305 -13.77 17.45 3.43
C GLY A 305 -14.09 15.95 3.56
N GLY A 306 -15.04 15.45 2.77
CA GLY A 306 -15.88 14.30 3.12
C GLY A 306 -15.35 12.87 2.89
N THR A 307 -15.85 12.02 3.81
CA THR A 307 -16.00 10.55 3.80
C THR A 307 -14.76 9.71 3.48
N GLY A 308 -13.74 9.72 4.36
CA GLY A 308 -12.58 8.84 4.25
C GLY A 308 -12.89 7.35 4.00
N ALA A 309 -14.04 6.85 4.46
CA ALA A 309 -14.51 5.50 4.14
C ALA A 309 -14.64 5.23 2.63
N MET A 310 -14.98 6.25 1.84
CA MET A 310 -15.05 6.12 0.37
C MET A 310 -13.66 5.95 -0.24
N ALA A 311 -12.63 6.63 0.27
CA ALA A 311 -11.25 6.39 -0.17
C ALA A 311 -10.81 4.94 0.12
N TRP A 312 -11.20 4.39 1.28
CA TRP A 312 -11.01 2.96 1.57
C TRP A 312 -11.73 2.07 0.58
N HIS A 313 -13.03 2.30 0.37
CA HIS A 313 -13.84 1.46 -0.51
C HIS A 313 -13.38 1.51 -1.96
N ARG A 314 -12.66 2.57 -2.38
CA ARG A 314 -12.09 2.74 -3.72
C ARG A 314 -10.69 2.16 -3.88
N GLY A 315 -10.11 1.57 -2.85
CA GLY A 315 -8.74 1.02 -2.91
C GLY A 315 -7.66 2.11 -2.95
N TRP A 316 -7.86 3.26 -2.32
CA TRP A 316 -6.80 4.27 -2.18
C TRP A 316 -5.75 3.89 -1.13
N ASP A 317 -6.05 2.91 -0.30
CA ASP A 317 -5.11 2.31 0.66
C ASP A 317 -4.75 0.89 0.23
N ALA A 318 -3.46 0.65 0.02
CA ALA A 318 -2.93 -0.67 -0.33
C ALA A 318 -2.80 -1.58 0.90
N GLU A 319 -2.82 -2.90 0.66
CA GLU A 319 -2.47 -3.88 1.70
C GLU A 319 -0.95 -3.86 1.97
N LEU A 320 -0.17 -3.55 0.93
CA LEU A 320 1.29 -3.45 0.98
C LEU A 320 1.79 -2.16 0.30
N GLY A 321 2.78 -1.49 0.90
CA GLY A 321 3.35 -0.23 0.40
C GLY A 321 3.99 -0.33 -1.00
N SER A 322 4.30 0.84 -1.56
CA SER A 322 5.04 0.94 -2.82
C SER A 322 6.47 0.40 -2.71
N GLU A 323 7.16 0.28 -3.85
CA GLU A 323 8.58 -0.14 -3.87
C GLU A 323 9.45 0.76 -2.97
N GLU A 324 9.23 2.08 -3.00
CA GLU A 324 9.98 3.05 -2.20
C GLU A 324 9.73 2.85 -0.70
N GLU A 325 8.47 2.59 -0.33
CA GLU A 325 8.08 2.35 1.06
C GLU A 325 8.69 1.05 1.59
N ILE A 326 8.68 -0.03 0.79
CA ILE A 326 9.25 -1.32 1.18
C ILE A 326 10.78 -1.24 1.22
N ALA A 327 11.42 -0.61 0.22
CA ALA A 327 12.88 -0.46 0.19
C ALA A 327 13.38 0.35 1.40
N PHE A 328 12.69 1.44 1.73
CA PHE A 328 12.96 2.22 2.94
C PHE A 328 12.84 1.35 4.20
N LEU A 329 11.73 0.63 4.37
CA LEU A 329 11.48 -0.21 5.53
C LEU A 329 12.51 -1.33 5.67
N ALA A 330 12.92 -1.96 4.56
CA ALA A 330 13.96 -2.97 4.53
C ALA A 330 15.33 -2.41 4.92
N ALA A 331 15.69 -1.23 4.42
CA ALA A 331 16.93 -0.56 4.77
C ALA A 331 16.97 -0.14 6.25
N VAL A 332 15.84 0.32 6.80
CA VAL A 332 15.70 0.55 8.25
C VAL A 332 15.89 -0.73 9.03
N ALA A 333 15.27 -1.84 8.61
CA ALA A 333 15.44 -3.14 9.28
C ALA A 333 16.90 -3.59 9.30
N ALA A 334 17.60 -3.47 8.17
CA ALA A 334 19.02 -3.79 8.06
C ALA A 334 19.88 -2.91 8.98
N LYS A 335 19.61 -1.58 9.00
CA LYS A 335 20.34 -0.65 9.85
C LYS A 335 20.11 -0.88 11.34
N GLU A 336 18.88 -1.18 11.74
CA GLU A 336 18.55 -1.54 13.12
C GLU A 336 19.32 -2.78 13.59
N THR A 337 19.65 -3.68 12.67
CA THR A 337 20.41 -4.90 12.97
C THR A 337 21.93 -4.79 12.78
N GLU A 338 22.42 -3.61 12.39
CA GLU A 338 23.84 -3.39 12.15
C GLU A 338 24.64 -3.55 13.44
N GLY A 339 25.76 -4.27 13.37
CA GLY A 339 26.63 -4.51 14.54
C GLY A 339 26.17 -5.64 15.47
N ILE A 340 25.06 -6.34 15.19
CA ILE A 340 24.64 -7.50 15.99
C ILE A 340 25.60 -8.68 15.77
N ASP A 341 26.24 -9.10 16.86
CA ASP A 341 27.23 -10.16 16.85
C ASP A 341 26.65 -11.55 16.53
N VAL A 342 27.54 -12.54 16.36
CA VAL A 342 27.15 -13.93 16.04
C VAL A 342 26.32 -14.58 17.14
N SER A 343 26.50 -14.15 18.39
CA SER A 343 25.84 -14.71 19.56
C SER A 343 24.40 -14.25 19.70
N MET A 344 24.02 -13.16 19.03
CA MET A 344 22.68 -12.56 19.08
C MET A 344 22.25 -12.22 20.51
N SER A 345 23.23 -12.02 21.42
CA SER A 345 22.99 -11.85 22.86
C SER A 345 22.32 -10.52 23.21
N HIS A 346 22.47 -9.50 22.35
CA HIS A 346 21.99 -8.13 22.55
C HIS A 346 20.74 -7.77 21.75
N LEU A 347 19.89 -8.75 21.41
CA LEU A 347 18.65 -8.46 20.69
C LEU A 347 17.61 -7.75 21.59
N ASP A 348 17.12 -6.59 21.14
CA ASP A 348 15.91 -5.96 21.68
C ASP A 348 14.66 -6.60 21.05
N TYR A 349 14.01 -7.52 21.77
CA TYR A 349 12.79 -8.18 21.31
C TYR A 349 11.55 -7.28 21.30
N ALA A 350 11.66 -6.03 21.76
CA ALA A 350 10.66 -5.02 21.51
C ALA A 350 10.79 -4.41 20.09
N MET A 351 11.88 -4.69 19.36
CA MET A 351 12.13 -4.24 17.99
C MET A 351 11.82 -5.36 16.98
N ARG A 352 11.02 -5.04 15.97
CA ARG A 352 10.59 -6.03 14.97
C ARG A 352 11.73 -6.60 14.14
N SER A 353 12.72 -5.79 13.79
CA SER A 353 13.91 -6.18 13.03
C SER A 353 14.74 -7.22 13.76
N HIS A 354 14.93 -7.03 15.08
CA HIS A 354 15.61 -7.97 15.95
C HIS A 354 14.82 -9.28 16.10
N MET A 355 13.50 -9.21 16.27
CA MET A 355 12.63 -10.40 16.29
C MET A 355 12.77 -11.21 14.99
N LEU A 356 12.71 -10.53 13.84
CA LEU A 356 12.85 -11.15 12.52
C LEU A 356 14.25 -11.75 12.31
N LEU A 357 15.30 -11.05 12.75
CA LEU A 357 16.67 -11.57 12.68
C LEU A 357 16.84 -12.83 13.54
N ALA A 358 16.20 -12.88 14.71
CA ALA A 358 16.20 -14.06 15.58
C ALA A 358 15.47 -15.25 14.93
N VAL A 359 14.33 -15.02 14.30
CA VAL A 359 13.61 -16.05 13.53
C VAL A 359 14.43 -16.52 12.34
N LEU A 360 15.08 -15.59 11.63
CA LEU A 360 15.97 -15.92 10.52
C LEU A 360 17.13 -16.80 10.99
N ARG A 361 17.75 -16.50 12.14
CA ARG A 361 18.78 -17.37 12.73
C ARG A 361 18.23 -18.76 13.01
N ALA A 362 17.06 -18.86 13.63
CA ALA A 362 16.43 -20.15 13.93
C ALA A 362 16.15 -20.99 12.66
N ALA A 363 15.92 -20.36 11.51
CA ALA A 363 15.72 -21.05 10.24
C ALA A 363 16.99 -21.76 9.72
N PHE A 364 18.19 -21.33 10.14
CA PHE A 364 19.46 -22.01 9.82
C PHE A 364 19.78 -23.17 10.76
N GLU A 365 19.10 -23.27 11.90
CA GLU A 365 19.34 -24.33 12.88
C GLU A 365 18.58 -25.61 12.55
N THR A 366 19.05 -26.75 13.06
CA THR A 366 18.39 -28.05 12.85
C THR A 366 18.14 -28.80 14.15
N GLY A 367 17.21 -29.77 14.11
CA GLY A 367 16.94 -30.68 15.21
C GLY A 367 16.61 -29.99 16.54
N THR A 368 17.27 -30.44 17.60
CA THR A 368 17.03 -29.95 18.97
C THR A 368 17.50 -28.51 19.20
N GLU A 369 18.51 -28.04 18.45
CA GLU A 369 19.03 -26.67 18.59
C GLU A 369 18.02 -25.66 18.08
N ARG A 370 17.39 -25.95 16.93
CA ARG A 370 16.28 -25.16 16.39
C ARG A 370 15.13 -25.02 17.39
N GLY A 371 14.74 -26.13 18.04
CA GLY A 371 13.69 -26.11 19.06
C GLY A 371 14.03 -25.17 20.22
N LYS A 372 15.25 -25.26 20.75
CA LYS A 372 15.73 -24.38 21.84
C LYS A 372 15.74 -22.90 21.45
N TYR A 373 16.20 -22.59 20.23
CA TYR A 373 16.19 -21.20 19.73
C TYR A 373 14.77 -20.66 19.59
N ILE A 374 13.83 -21.44 19.03
CA ILE A 374 12.43 -21.02 18.89
C ILE A 374 11.79 -20.77 20.26
N ASP A 375 12.03 -21.66 21.24
CA ASP A 375 11.49 -21.49 22.58
C ASP A 375 12.07 -20.25 23.29
N ASP A 376 13.36 -19.97 23.14
CA ASP A 376 13.97 -18.74 23.69
C ASP A 376 13.40 -17.48 23.03
N VAL A 377 13.30 -17.46 21.69
CA VAL A 377 12.71 -16.32 20.94
C VAL A 377 11.26 -16.09 21.36
N LYS A 378 10.45 -17.15 21.47
CA LYS A 378 9.06 -17.09 21.91
C LYS A 378 8.94 -16.44 23.29
N ARG A 379 9.71 -16.92 24.27
CA ARG A 379 9.72 -16.38 25.63
C ARG A 379 10.10 -14.89 25.63
N ARG A 380 11.19 -14.52 24.94
CA ARG A 380 11.67 -13.12 24.93
C ARG A 380 10.72 -12.15 24.23
N ILE A 381 9.99 -12.59 23.20
CA ILE A 381 8.95 -11.77 22.56
C ILE A 381 7.79 -11.47 23.53
N VAL A 382 7.39 -12.47 24.32
CA VAL A 382 6.33 -12.32 25.32
C VAL A 382 6.80 -11.42 26.47
N GLU A 383 8.02 -11.64 26.98
CA GLU A 383 8.64 -10.79 28.01
C GLU A 383 8.78 -9.33 27.56
N ALA A 384 9.04 -9.09 26.28
CA ALA A 384 9.07 -7.75 25.68
C ALA A 384 7.69 -7.09 25.52
N GLY A 385 6.59 -7.80 25.85
CA GLY A 385 5.22 -7.28 25.80
C GLY A 385 4.69 -7.01 24.40
N ARG A 386 5.37 -7.49 23.34
CA ARG A 386 4.93 -7.28 21.94
C ARG A 386 3.78 -8.19 21.57
N ILE A 387 3.69 -9.36 22.20
CA ILE A 387 2.66 -10.38 22.05
C ILE A 387 2.32 -10.94 23.43
N ASP A 388 1.03 -11.01 23.77
CA ASP A 388 0.57 -11.30 25.15
C ASP A 388 0.78 -12.74 25.61
N GLU A 389 0.82 -13.68 24.66
CA GLU A 389 0.73 -15.11 24.95
C GLU A 389 1.71 -15.87 24.09
N GLU A 390 2.33 -16.90 24.67
CA GLU A 390 3.26 -17.78 23.96
C GLU A 390 2.63 -18.46 22.75
N SER A 391 1.35 -18.82 22.81
CA SER A 391 0.61 -19.44 21.69
C SER A 391 0.54 -18.51 20.47
N LYS A 392 0.31 -17.22 20.70
CA LYS A 392 0.29 -16.18 19.65
C LYS A 392 1.71 -15.92 19.13
N ALA A 393 2.71 -15.92 20.01
CA ALA A 393 4.11 -15.76 19.62
C ALA A 393 4.60 -16.95 18.78
N GLU A 394 4.22 -18.18 19.13
CA GLU A 394 4.48 -19.39 18.36
C GLU A 394 3.85 -19.32 16.97
N GLN A 395 2.57 -18.93 16.88
CA GLN A 395 1.90 -18.73 15.60
C GLN A 395 2.63 -17.69 14.74
N TRP A 396 3.04 -16.57 15.33
CA TRP A 396 3.78 -15.52 14.63
C TRP A 396 5.14 -16.02 14.11
N ILE A 397 5.92 -16.72 14.94
CA ILE A 397 7.22 -17.30 14.56
C ILE A 397 7.03 -18.30 13.42
N ARG A 398 6.03 -19.17 13.50
CA ARG A 398 5.71 -20.14 12.45
C ARG A 398 5.41 -19.45 11.11
N GLN A 399 4.60 -18.39 11.13
CA GLN A 399 4.30 -17.62 9.92
C GLN A 399 5.55 -16.94 9.34
N ALA A 400 6.42 -16.39 10.19
CA ALA A 400 7.66 -15.75 9.74
C ALA A 400 8.63 -16.79 9.14
N LEU A 401 8.75 -17.97 9.75
CA LEU A 401 9.55 -19.10 9.23
C LEU A 401 9.08 -19.56 7.85
N MET A 402 7.77 -19.66 7.63
CA MET A 402 7.23 -20.04 6.30
C MET A 402 7.71 -19.11 5.18
N VAL A 403 8.00 -17.84 5.51
CA VAL A 403 8.51 -16.86 4.56
C VAL A 403 10.04 -16.90 4.46
N MET A 404 10.74 -17.09 5.58
CA MET A 404 12.20 -16.99 5.65
C MET A 404 12.94 -18.27 5.24
N GLU A 405 12.39 -19.44 5.54
CA GLU A 405 13.02 -20.73 5.25
C GLU A 405 13.44 -20.90 3.79
N PRO A 406 12.64 -20.53 2.77
CA PRO A 406 13.06 -20.63 1.37
C PRO A 406 14.36 -19.90 1.03
N TYR A 407 14.67 -18.79 1.72
CA TYR A 407 15.90 -18.04 1.51
C TYR A 407 17.12 -18.72 2.13
N VAL A 408 16.90 -19.37 3.29
CA VAL A 408 17.92 -20.18 3.96
C VAL A 408 18.29 -21.39 3.11
N HIS A 409 17.30 -22.12 2.58
CA HIS A 409 17.56 -23.32 1.77
C HIS A 409 18.27 -23.01 0.43
N LYS A 410 18.11 -21.80 -0.10
CA LYS A 410 18.85 -21.33 -1.28
C LYS A 410 20.32 -21.00 -0.98
N ARG A 411 20.66 -20.74 0.28
CA ARG A 411 22.05 -20.52 0.73
C ARG A 411 22.70 -21.84 1.10
N HIS A 412 23.83 -22.13 0.46
CA HIS A 412 24.60 -23.36 0.69
C HIS A 412 25.66 -23.21 1.80
N ASP A 413 25.86 -21.98 2.29
CA ASP A 413 26.96 -21.56 3.17
C ASP A 413 26.60 -21.49 4.67
N GLY A 414 25.36 -21.84 5.04
CA GLY A 414 24.91 -21.78 6.44
C GLY A 414 24.73 -20.35 6.95
N TRP A 415 24.59 -20.18 8.28
CA TRP A 415 24.35 -18.87 8.88
C TRP A 415 25.53 -17.91 8.59
N PRO A 416 25.29 -16.68 8.08
CA PRO A 416 26.40 -15.83 7.64
C PRO A 416 27.33 -15.47 8.80
N ALA A 417 28.65 -15.56 8.57
CA ALA A 417 29.66 -15.27 9.59
C ALA A 417 29.88 -13.75 9.78
N ALA A 418 29.91 -13.00 8.68
CA ALA A 418 29.98 -11.54 8.71
C ALA A 418 28.66 -10.93 9.19
N VAL A 419 28.75 -9.81 9.91
CA VAL A 419 27.57 -9.13 10.48
C VAL A 419 26.78 -8.45 9.36
N GLU A 420 27.49 -7.86 8.41
CA GLU A 420 26.97 -7.13 7.26
C GLU A 420 26.08 -8.03 6.39
N ASP A 421 26.53 -9.27 6.15
CA ASP A 421 25.80 -10.25 5.33
C ASP A 421 24.45 -10.67 5.93
N ARG A 422 24.29 -10.56 7.24
CA ARG A 422 23.03 -10.89 7.94
C ARG A 422 22.01 -9.79 7.75
N GLY A 423 22.45 -8.54 7.92
CA GLY A 423 21.62 -7.35 7.68
C GLY A 423 21.17 -7.29 6.23
N GLU A 424 22.06 -7.60 5.28
CA GLU A 424 21.72 -7.61 3.86
C GLU A 424 20.79 -8.78 3.48
N LEU A 425 20.99 -9.97 4.06
CA LEU A 425 20.04 -11.08 3.88
C LEU A 425 18.65 -10.72 4.41
N LEU A 426 18.57 -10.11 5.60
CA LEU A 426 17.30 -9.64 6.14
C LEU A 426 16.68 -8.56 5.23
N ARG A 427 17.48 -7.62 4.72
CA ARG A 427 17.04 -6.59 3.77
C ARG A 427 16.40 -7.23 2.53
N GLN A 428 17.09 -8.18 1.90
CA GLN A 428 16.58 -8.88 0.72
C GLN A 428 15.25 -9.57 1.01
N ILE A 429 15.17 -10.33 2.11
CA ILE A 429 13.95 -11.03 2.51
C ILE A 429 12.79 -10.03 2.69
N VAL A 430 13.04 -8.90 3.35
CA VAL A 430 12.01 -7.87 3.59
C VAL A 430 11.61 -7.16 2.30
N ILE A 431 12.54 -6.89 1.38
CA ILE A 431 12.21 -6.32 0.05
C ILE A 431 11.23 -7.24 -0.69
N GLU A 432 11.49 -8.53 -0.69
CA GLU A 432 10.65 -9.52 -1.37
C GLU A 432 9.39 -9.91 -0.57
N ASN A 433 9.31 -9.50 0.71
CA ASN A 433 8.23 -9.86 1.65
C ASN A 433 7.92 -8.70 2.62
N GLY A 434 7.57 -7.53 2.08
CA GLY A 434 7.38 -6.31 2.89
C GLY A 434 6.38 -6.44 4.04
N GLN A 435 5.42 -7.39 3.96
CA GLN A 435 4.48 -7.70 5.03
C GLN A 435 5.16 -8.19 6.33
N LEU A 436 6.37 -8.76 6.24
CA LEU A 436 7.13 -9.18 7.42
C LEU A 436 7.48 -8.01 8.32
N PHE A 437 7.82 -6.86 7.71
CA PHE A 437 8.25 -5.67 8.44
C PHE A 437 7.18 -4.58 8.50
N ALA A 438 6.10 -4.72 7.74
CA ALA A 438 4.95 -3.83 7.73
C ALA A 438 4.56 -3.43 9.16
N ARG A 439 4.78 -2.16 9.51
CA ARG A 439 4.51 -1.62 10.86
C ARG A 439 3.05 -1.19 11.04
N TRP A 440 2.17 -1.55 10.11
CA TRP A 440 0.74 -1.27 10.16
C TRP A 440 -0.07 -2.51 10.54
N LYS A 441 -1.21 -2.27 11.19
CA LYS A 441 -2.22 -3.31 11.43
C LYS A 441 -2.75 -3.81 10.08
N VAL A 442 -2.76 -5.12 9.90
CA VAL A 442 -3.15 -5.76 8.64
C VAL A 442 -4.67 -5.77 8.58
N TRP A 443 -5.23 -5.59 7.38
CA TRP A 443 -6.67 -5.55 7.24
C TRP A 443 -7.32 -6.91 7.55
N PRO A 444 -8.54 -6.98 8.12
CA PRO A 444 -9.14 -8.27 8.50
C PRO A 444 -9.29 -9.27 7.36
N SER A 445 -9.38 -8.81 6.10
CA SER A 445 -9.47 -9.65 4.91
C SER A 445 -8.12 -10.00 4.27
N CYS A 446 -6.99 -9.63 4.88
CA CYS A 446 -5.70 -10.04 4.35
C CYS A 446 -5.61 -11.55 4.41
N LYS A 447 -5.39 -12.14 3.23
CA LYS A 447 -5.18 -13.57 3.11
C LYS A 447 -3.76 -13.87 3.59
N GLU A 448 -3.58 -15.04 4.18
CA GLU A 448 -2.29 -15.64 4.50
C GLU A 448 -1.68 -15.29 5.86
N PHE A 449 -1.19 -14.06 6.09
CA PHE A 449 -0.36 -13.79 7.27
C PHE A 449 -0.83 -12.62 8.12
N LYS A 450 -0.71 -12.77 9.44
CA LYS A 450 -1.08 -11.75 10.42
C LYS A 450 0.13 -11.42 11.28
N PHE A 451 1.04 -10.62 10.73
CA PHE A 451 2.21 -10.13 11.44
C PHE A 451 1.90 -8.90 12.30
N GLU A 452 0.85 -8.97 13.12
CA GLU A 452 0.46 -7.89 14.03
C GLU A 452 1.23 -7.98 15.35
N LEU A 453 1.72 -6.84 15.84
CA LEU A 453 2.35 -6.68 17.15
C LEU A 453 1.61 -5.58 17.92
N LYS A 454 1.63 -5.62 19.25
CA LYS A 454 1.07 -4.54 20.09
C LYS A 454 1.76 -3.19 19.87
N SER A 455 1.14 -2.08 20.29
CA SER A 455 1.85 -0.80 20.38
C SER A 455 2.92 -0.87 21.49
N ARG A 456 3.92 0.01 21.44
CA ARG A 456 4.86 0.20 22.58
C ARG A 456 4.27 1.10 23.67
N VAL A 457 3.17 1.79 23.36
CA VAL A 457 2.49 2.75 24.23
C VAL A 457 1.10 2.17 24.49
N GLU A 458 0.96 1.37 25.55
CA GLU A 458 -0.31 1.01 26.18
C GLU A 458 -0.18 1.22 27.69
#